data_AF-A0A960K857-F1
#
_entry.id   AF-A0A960K857-F1
#
_cell.length_a   1.000
_cell.length_b   1.000
_cell.length_c   1.000
_cell.angle_alpha   90.00
_cell.angle_beta   90.00
_cell.angle_gamma   90.00
#
_symmetry.space_group_name_H-M   'P 1'
#
loop_
_entity.id
_entity.type
_entity.pdbx_description
1 polymer ?
#
loop_
_entity_poly.entity_id
_entity_poly.type
_entity_poly.pdbx_seq_one_letter_code
_entity_poly.pdbx_strand_id
1 'polypeptide(L)'
;MLDDLKIRNKLILLLAGPLVITLLLSALGAKDRKASASDSSRVERLVTTSNANADVVAALQQEAVFSASFVGSDRKAWKAELTDARAATDAALGQAIPKMAHAGGGSAVATAAELAEGAAEKLGFYRKTVDQGFRNDQLDQLVVNYGQLEDTFLAVNTSIADAVSDPQAAADLRGGAALATYKSSIATQAALLAGGVEVGELAPRAFDVLEGAASAEQQQL
;
A
#
# COMPACT_ATOMS: atom_id res chain seq x y z
N MET A 1 53.76 19.32 35.06
CA MET A 1 53.97 19.96 33.74
C MET A 1 52.94 21.06 33.41
N LEU A 2 52.26 21.63 34.41
CA LEU A 2 51.31 22.76 34.24
C LEU A 2 51.77 24.03 34.99
N ASP A 3 52.95 24.01 35.61
CA ASP A 3 53.38 25.08 36.53
C ASP A 3 54.05 26.27 35.87
N ASP A 4 54.43 26.16 34.59
CA ASP A 4 55.16 27.22 33.87
C ASP A 4 54.29 28.04 32.88
N LEU A 5 52.97 27.85 32.95
CA LEU A 5 52.01 28.62 32.16
C LEU A 5 51.66 29.92 32.88
N LYS A 6 51.98 31.07 32.25
CA LYS A 6 51.54 32.41 32.67
C LYS A 6 50.08 32.34 33.14
N ILE A 7 49.75 32.95 34.28
CA ILE A 7 48.42 32.92 34.95
C ILE A 7 47.25 33.11 33.95
N ARG A 8 47.46 33.91 32.90
CA ARG A 8 46.54 34.10 31.77
C ARG A 8 46.16 32.81 31.04
N ASN A 9 47.11 31.91 30.77
CA ASN A 9 46.83 30.63 30.11
C ASN A 9 46.15 29.62 31.04
N LYS A 10 46.42 29.65 32.35
CA LYS A 10 45.68 28.83 33.33
C LYS A 10 44.20 29.24 33.38
N LEU A 11 43.92 30.55 33.36
CA LEU A 11 42.55 31.09 33.28
C LEU A 11 41.85 30.72 31.97
N ILE A 12 42.54 30.83 30.82
CA ILE A 12 41.98 30.46 29.51
C ILE A 12 41.66 28.96 29.46
N LEU A 13 42.54 28.09 29.97
CA LEU A 13 42.32 26.64 29.98
C LEU A 13 41.12 26.25 30.87
N LEU A 14 40.96 26.93 32.01
CA LEU A 14 39.86 26.71 32.95
C LEU A 14 38.51 27.16 32.37
N LEU A 15 38.49 28.23 31.55
CA LEU A 15 37.29 28.66 30.82
C LEU A 15 37.00 27.82 29.57
N ALA A 16 38.04 27.31 28.90
CA ALA A 16 37.92 26.56 27.66
C ALA A 16 37.29 25.17 27.85
N GLY A 17 37.57 24.49 28.98
CA GLY A 17 37.03 23.17 29.27
C GLY A 17 35.49 23.09 29.19
N PRO A 18 34.76 23.92 29.96
CA PRO A 18 33.30 23.96 29.90
C PRO A 18 32.74 24.32 28.51
N LEU A 19 33.40 25.24 27.79
CA LEU A 19 32.99 25.66 26.43
C LEU A 19 33.14 24.53 25.40
N VAL A 20 34.21 23.73 25.49
CA VAL A 20 34.41 22.58 24.60
C VAL A 20 33.35 21.50 24.88
N ILE A 21 33.03 21.26 26.15
CA ILE A 21 32.00 20.29 26.55
C ILE A 21 30.62 20.69 26.01
N THR A 22 30.21 21.96 26.14
CA THR A 22 28.92 22.43 25.61
C THR A 22 28.85 22.38 24.10
N LEU A 23 29.96 22.64 23.39
CA LEU A 23 30.06 22.49 21.94
C LEU A 23 29.90 21.03 21.49
N LEU A 24 30.56 20.10 22.18
CA LEU A 24 30.45 18.67 21.90
C LEU A 24 29.03 18.15 22.14
N LEU A 25 28.40 18.52 23.27
CA LEU A 25 27.03 18.14 23.58
C LEU A 25 26.02 18.76 22.61
N SER A 26 26.23 20.01 22.19
CA SER A 26 25.40 20.68 21.20
C SER A 26 25.54 20.05 19.80
N ALA A 27 26.75 19.66 19.40
CA ALA A 27 26.99 18.94 18.16
C ALA A 27 26.36 17.54 18.16
N LEU A 28 26.40 16.84 19.31
CA LEU A 28 25.76 15.54 19.49
C LEU A 28 24.23 15.67 19.43
N GLY A 29 23.66 16.61 20.19
CA GLY A 29 22.23 16.90 20.16
C GLY A 29 21.73 17.38 18.79
N ALA A 30 22.54 18.10 18.02
CA ALA A 30 22.21 18.50 16.65
C ALA A 30 22.21 17.30 15.68
N LYS A 31 23.14 16.34 15.83
CA LYS A 31 23.14 15.09 15.06
C LYS A 31 21.93 14.22 15.39
N ASP A 32 21.60 14.08 16.66
CA ASP A 32 20.46 13.29 17.13
C ASP A 32 19.13 13.89 16.63
N ARG A 33 18.99 15.23 16.69
CA ARG A 33 17.83 15.94 16.14
C ARG A 33 17.72 15.78 14.62
N LYS A 34 18.85 15.80 13.90
CA LYS A 34 18.87 15.60 12.45
C LYS A 34 18.51 14.16 12.07
N ALA A 35 19.00 13.18 12.81
CA ALA A 35 18.66 11.77 12.62
C ALA A 35 17.17 11.54 12.89
N SER A 36 16.65 12.05 14.01
CA SER A 36 15.23 11.98 14.36
C SER A 36 14.33 12.62 13.30
N ALA A 37 14.67 13.81 12.80
CA ALA A 37 13.91 14.46 11.72
C ALA A 37 13.94 13.66 10.40
N SER A 38 15.09 13.06 10.06
CA SER A 38 15.22 12.21 8.88
C SER A 38 14.38 10.93 9.00
N ASP A 39 14.32 10.34 10.19
CA ASP A 39 13.52 9.15 10.45
C ASP A 39 12.02 9.47 10.41
N SER A 40 11.57 10.57 11.02
CA SER A 40 10.18 11.02 10.92
C SER A 40 9.75 11.27 9.47
N SER A 41 10.59 11.95 8.69
CA SER A 41 10.31 12.17 7.26
C SER A 41 10.27 10.87 6.45
N ARG A 42 11.06 9.85 6.82
CA ARG A 42 11.00 8.52 6.21
C ARG A 42 9.68 7.83 6.55
N VAL A 43 9.27 7.84 7.82
CA VAL A 43 7.99 7.26 8.26
C VAL A 43 6.83 7.95 7.55
N GLU A 44 6.82 9.28 7.45
CA GLU A 44 5.79 10.03 6.73
C GLU A 44 5.65 9.61 5.27
N ARG A 45 6.77 9.44 4.54
CA ARG A 45 6.75 8.95 3.15
C ARG A 45 6.20 7.53 3.04
N LEU A 46 6.60 6.65 3.95
CA LEU A 46 6.13 5.27 4.00
C LEU A 46 4.63 5.20 4.27
N VAL A 47 4.13 5.94 5.26
CA VAL A 47 2.69 6.03 5.57
C VAL A 47 1.90 6.63 4.39
N THR A 48 2.40 7.71 3.79
CA THR A 48 1.73 8.35 2.64
C THR A 48 1.67 7.41 1.42
N THR A 49 2.70 6.58 1.23
CA THR A 49 2.71 5.55 0.19
C THR A 49 1.71 4.45 0.50
N SER A 50 1.69 3.97 1.75
CA SER A 50 0.75 2.94 2.19
C SER A 50 -0.71 3.36 2.01
N ASN A 51 -1.03 4.62 2.31
CA ASN A 51 -2.38 5.15 2.10
C ASN A 51 -2.73 5.24 0.61
N ALA A 52 -1.81 5.71 -0.24
CA ALA A 52 -2.06 5.76 -1.68
C ALA A 52 -2.28 4.37 -2.28
N ASN A 53 -1.57 3.34 -1.78
CA ASN A 53 -1.80 1.96 -2.19
C ASN A 53 -3.15 1.42 -1.69
N ALA A 54 -3.58 1.80 -0.48
CA ALA A 54 -4.90 1.44 0.01
C ALA A 54 -6.02 2.06 -0.85
N ASP A 55 -5.82 3.28 -1.35
CA ASP A 55 -6.73 3.92 -2.30
C ASP A 55 -6.79 3.16 -3.63
N VAL A 56 -5.66 2.66 -4.13
CA VAL A 56 -5.62 1.81 -5.34
C VAL A 56 -6.38 0.51 -5.11
N VAL A 57 -6.14 -0.18 -3.99
CA VAL A 57 -6.86 -1.41 -3.64
C VAL A 57 -8.37 -1.13 -3.57
N ALA A 58 -8.78 -0.03 -2.93
CA ALA A 58 -10.18 0.35 -2.85
C ALA A 58 -10.82 0.61 -4.23
N ALA A 59 -10.10 1.27 -5.14
CA ALA A 59 -10.58 1.53 -6.49
C ALA A 59 -10.66 0.25 -7.33
N LEU A 60 -9.65 -0.63 -7.24
CA LEU A 60 -9.64 -1.93 -7.91
C LEU A 60 -10.83 -2.80 -7.48
N GLN A 61 -11.15 -2.81 -6.18
CA GLN A 61 -12.31 -3.53 -5.65
C GLN A 61 -13.62 -3.07 -6.29
N GLN A 62 -13.81 -1.75 -6.42
CA GLN A 62 -14.98 -1.18 -7.05
C GLN A 62 -15.03 -1.52 -8.55
N GLU A 63 -13.88 -1.42 -9.23
CA GLU A 63 -13.77 -1.79 -10.65
C GLU A 63 -14.04 -3.28 -10.87
N ALA A 64 -13.62 -4.16 -9.97
CA ALA A 64 -13.87 -5.59 -10.02
C ALA A 64 -15.37 -5.90 -9.94
N VAL A 65 -16.08 -5.26 -9.00
CA VAL A 65 -17.54 -5.40 -8.84
C VAL A 65 -18.26 -4.97 -10.11
N PHE A 66 -17.99 -3.78 -10.64
CA PHE A 66 -18.67 -3.32 -11.85
C PHE A 66 -18.22 -4.06 -13.11
N SER A 67 -16.99 -4.55 -13.16
CA SER A 67 -16.54 -5.43 -14.25
C SER A 67 -17.32 -6.74 -14.23
N ALA A 68 -17.52 -7.34 -13.05
CA ALA A 68 -18.30 -8.55 -12.89
C ALA A 68 -19.78 -8.34 -13.25
N SER A 69 -20.41 -7.26 -12.78
CA SER A 69 -21.80 -6.91 -13.15
C SER A 69 -21.94 -6.61 -14.65
N PHE A 70 -20.98 -5.89 -15.24
CA PHE A 70 -20.97 -5.60 -16.67
C PHE A 70 -20.88 -6.87 -17.51
N VAL A 71 -19.98 -7.79 -17.16
CA VAL A 71 -19.87 -9.11 -17.83
C VAL A 71 -21.13 -9.94 -17.60
N GLY A 72 -21.59 -10.05 -16.35
CA GLY A 72 -22.76 -10.85 -15.99
C GLY A 72 -24.04 -10.41 -16.69
N SER A 73 -24.22 -9.10 -16.89
CA SER A 73 -25.34 -8.52 -17.64
C SER A 73 -25.21 -8.67 -19.16
N ASP A 74 -24.25 -9.46 -19.65
CA ASP A 74 -23.91 -9.59 -21.06
C ASP A 74 -23.64 -8.23 -21.71
N ARG A 75 -22.97 -7.34 -20.97
CA ARG A 75 -22.54 -5.99 -21.39
C ARG A 75 -23.70 -5.05 -21.71
N LYS A 76 -24.90 -5.32 -21.21
CA LYS A 76 -26.11 -4.53 -21.46
C LYS A 76 -26.37 -3.45 -20.41
N ALA A 77 -25.85 -3.62 -19.19
CA ALA A 77 -25.99 -2.68 -18.08
C ALA A 77 -24.62 -2.31 -17.50
N TRP A 78 -24.56 -1.36 -16.56
CA TRP A 78 -23.36 -1.01 -15.76
C TRP A 78 -22.19 -0.33 -16.49
N LYS A 79 -22.36 0.04 -17.77
CA LYS A 79 -21.28 0.65 -18.56
C LYS A 79 -20.82 2.01 -17.99
N ALA A 80 -21.75 2.83 -17.49
CA ALA A 80 -21.42 4.14 -16.96
C ALA A 80 -20.63 3.99 -15.65
N GLU A 81 -21.13 3.15 -14.75
CA GLU A 81 -20.53 2.83 -13.46
C GLU A 81 -19.14 2.20 -13.61
N LEU A 82 -18.98 1.28 -14.57
CA LEU A 82 -17.67 0.71 -14.91
C LEU A 82 -16.70 1.77 -15.45
N THR A 83 -17.19 2.72 -16.25
CA THR A 83 -16.34 3.81 -16.78
C THR A 83 -15.86 4.72 -15.65
N ASP A 84 -16.75 5.08 -14.73
CA ASP A 84 -16.42 5.89 -13.56
C ASP A 84 -15.46 5.17 -12.62
N ALA A 85 -15.68 3.87 -12.38
CA ALA A 85 -14.78 3.04 -11.57
C ALA A 85 -13.39 2.93 -12.19
N ARG A 86 -13.29 2.73 -13.51
CA ARG A 86 -12.00 2.71 -14.23
C ARG A 86 -11.26 4.03 -14.09
N ALA A 87 -11.96 5.15 -14.24
CA ALA A 87 -11.36 6.48 -14.06
C ALA A 87 -10.86 6.71 -12.64
N ALA A 88 -11.59 6.23 -11.63
CA ALA A 88 -11.15 6.29 -10.23
C ALA A 88 -9.89 5.45 -10.00
N THR A 89 -9.82 4.23 -10.55
CA THR A 89 -8.63 3.38 -10.49
C THR A 89 -7.44 4.04 -11.16
N ASP A 90 -7.63 4.63 -12.35
CA ASP A 90 -6.55 5.30 -13.08
C ASP A 90 -6.02 6.52 -12.32
N ALA A 91 -6.92 7.28 -11.68
CA ALA A 91 -6.54 8.38 -10.81
C ALA A 91 -5.75 7.91 -9.57
N ALA A 92 -6.17 6.81 -8.94
CA ALA A 92 -5.48 6.24 -7.78
C ALA A 92 -4.09 5.72 -8.17
N LEU A 93 -3.97 4.97 -9.28
CA LEU A 93 -2.70 4.49 -9.82
C LEU A 93 -1.75 5.63 -10.16
N GLY A 94 -2.26 6.68 -10.81
CA GLY A 94 -1.49 7.88 -11.14
C GLY A 94 -0.95 8.62 -9.92
N GLN A 95 -1.58 8.47 -8.76
CA GLN A 95 -1.08 9.03 -7.50
C GLN A 95 -0.13 8.09 -6.75
N ALA A 96 -0.39 6.78 -6.77
CA ALA A 96 0.35 5.79 -6.00
C ALA A 96 1.70 5.44 -6.62
N ILE A 97 1.76 5.16 -7.93
CA ILE A 97 2.99 4.71 -8.61
C ILE A 97 4.16 5.69 -8.41
N PRO A 98 4.00 7.03 -8.60
CA PRO A 98 5.08 7.96 -8.35
C PRO A 98 5.55 8.00 -6.90
N LYS A 99 4.66 7.75 -5.94
CA LYS A 99 4.99 7.72 -4.50
C LYS A 99 5.78 6.46 -4.15
N MET A 100 5.42 5.32 -4.73
CA MET A 100 6.12 4.04 -4.50
C MET A 100 7.60 4.11 -4.92
N ALA A 101 7.90 4.75 -6.05
CA ALA A 101 9.27 4.97 -6.52
C ALA A 101 10.15 5.76 -5.52
N HIS A 102 9.54 6.51 -4.61
CA HIS A 102 10.21 7.37 -3.64
C HIS A 102 9.90 7.03 -2.17
N ALA A 103 9.29 5.88 -1.90
CA ALA A 103 8.80 5.51 -0.56
C ALA A 103 9.93 5.41 0.49
N GLY A 104 11.13 4.96 0.10
CA GLY A 104 12.31 4.98 0.96
C GLY A 104 12.38 3.89 2.05
N GLY A 105 11.95 2.66 1.74
CA GLY A 105 11.91 1.51 2.68
C GLY A 105 12.88 0.36 2.39
N GLY A 106 13.95 0.60 1.63
CA GLY A 106 14.93 -0.43 1.28
C GLY A 106 14.51 -1.33 0.11
N SER A 107 15.25 -2.41 -0.13
CA SER A 107 15.09 -3.27 -1.30
C SER A 107 13.78 -4.06 -1.32
N ALA A 108 13.26 -4.46 -0.16
CA ALA A 108 11.99 -5.19 -0.06
C ALA A 108 10.81 -4.34 -0.56
N VAL A 109 10.71 -3.09 -0.08
CA VAL A 109 9.69 -2.13 -0.53
C VAL A 109 9.85 -1.82 -2.02
N ALA A 110 11.08 -1.64 -2.50
CA ALA A 110 11.33 -1.38 -3.93
C ALA A 110 10.90 -2.56 -4.82
N THR A 111 11.18 -3.79 -4.39
CA THR A 111 10.78 -5.01 -5.13
C THR A 111 9.26 -5.14 -5.17
N ALA A 112 8.58 -4.94 -4.03
CA ALA A 112 7.12 -4.99 -3.97
C ALA A 112 6.49 -3.89 -4.86
N ALA A 113 7.07 -2.69 -4.88
CA ALA A 113 6.63 -1.58 -5.73
C ALA A 113 6.74 -1.92 -7.23
N GLU A 114 7.84 -2.54 -7.64
CA GLU A 114 8.04 -2.97 -9.04
C GLU A 114 7.02 -4.04 -9.45
N LEU A 115 6.69 -4.98 -8.55
CA LEU A 115 5.63 -5.95 -8.79
C LEU A 115 4.25 -5.28 -8.93
N ALA A 116 3.94 -4.30 -8.07
CA ALA A 116 2.68 -3.55 -8.12
C ALA A 116 2.57 -2.69 -9.39
N GLU A 117 3.67 -2.07 -9.83
CA GLU A 117 3.72 -1.35 -11.11
C GLU A 117 3.47 -2.29 -12.29
N GLY A 118 4.15 -3.45 -12.34
CA GLY A 118 3.90 -4.46 -13.37
C GLY A 118 2.47 -5.04 -13.32
N ALA A 119 1.84 -5.08 -12.14
CA ALA A 119 0.43 -5.46 -12.00
C ALA A 119 -0.50 -4.37 -12.58
N ALA A 120 -0.21 -3.09 -12.33
CA ALA A 120 -0.94 -1.97 -12.93
C ALA A 120 -0.91 -2.01 -14.46
N GLU A 121 0.22 -2.37 -15.07
CA GLU A 121 0.33 -2.54 -16.53
C GLU A 121 -0.59 -3.65 -17.05
N LYS A 122 -0.75 -4.74 -16.30
CA LYS A 122 -1.64 -5.87 -16.65
C LYS A 122 -3.13 -5.50 -16.58
N LEU A 123 -3.51 -4.49 -15.78
CA LEU A 123 -4.91 -4.07 -15.66
C LEU A 123 -5.52 -3.71 -17.03
N GLY A 124 -4.75 -3.07 -17.91
CA GLY A 124 -5.21 -2.74 -19.26
C GLY A 124 -5.57 -3.97 -20.11
N PHE A 125 -4.90 -5.11 -19.88
CA PHE A 125 -5.24 -6.38 -20.52
C PHE A 125 -6.54 -6.97 -19.96
N TYR A 126 -6.75 -6.91 -18.65
CA TYR A 126 -7.99 -7.38 -18.03
C TYR A 126 -9.19 -6.54 -18.48
N ARG A 127 -9.07 -5.21 -18.54
CA ARG A 127 -10.12 -4.32 -19.05
C ARG A 127 -10.53 -4.64 -20.48
N LYS A 128 -9.56 -4.87 -21.38
CA LYS A 128 -9.84 -5.32 -22.75
C LYS A 128 -10.60 -6.65 -22.77
N THR A 129 -10.22 -7.57 -21.89
CA THR A 129 -10.89 -8.88 -21.78
C THR A 129 -12.31 -8.74 -21.23
N VAL A 130 -12.55 -7.85 -20.27
CA VAL A 130 -13.90 -7.50 -19.78
C VAL A 130 -14.77 -7.01 -20.94
N ASP A 131 -14.23 -6.07 -21.72
CA ASP A 131 -14.96 -5.45 -22.82
C ASP A 131 -15.25 -6.41 -23.99
N GLN A 132 -14.36 -7.37 -24.24
CA GLN A 132 -14.37 -8.14 -25.50
C GLN A 132 -14.49 -9.66 -25.37
N GLY A 133 -14.17 -10.26 -24.22
CA GLY A 133 -13.76 -11.67 -24.19
C GLY A 133 -14.12 -12.51 -22.97
N PHE A 134 -14.52 -11.92 -21.83
CA PHE A 134 -15.01 -12.72 -20.71
C PHE A 134 -16.40 -13.28 -21.02
N ARG A 135 -16.52 -14.61 -20.97
CA ARG A 135 -17.81 -15.30 -20.95
C ARG A 135 -18.32 -15.39 -19.51
N ASN A 136 -19.63 -15.55 -19.35
CA ASN A 136 -20.27 -15.64 -18.02
C ASN A 136 -19.71 -16.79 -17.17
N ASP A 137 -19.26 -17.88 -17.78
CA ASP A 137 -18.62 -19.03 -17.12
C ASP A 137 -17.16 -18.79 -16.69
N GLN A 138 -16.62 -17.59 -16.93
CA GLN A 138 -15.28 -17.17 -16.54
C GLN A 138 -15.30 -15.99 -15.56
N LEU A 139 -16.45 -15.68 -14.99
CA LEU A 139 -16.63 -14.57 -14.05
C LEU A 139 -15.81 -14.76 -12.76
N ASP A 140 -15.62 -16.02 -12.32
CA ASP A 140 -14.73 -16.38 -11.23
C ASP A 140 -13.27 -15.98 -11.53
N GLN A 141 -12.78 -16.27 -12.74
CA GLN A 141 -11.42 -15.93 -13.16
C GLN A 141 -11.21 -14.43 -13.24
N LEU A 142 -12.22 -13.68 -13.69
CA LEU A 142 -12.20 -12.22 -13.68
C LEU A 142 -11.97 -11.69 -12.26
N VAL A 143 -12.78 -12.13 -11.30
CA VAL A 143 -12.67 -11.66 -9.91
C VAL A 143 -11.33 -12.06 -9.30
N VAL A 144 -10.88 -13.31 -9.51
CA VAL A 144 -9.55 -13.77 -9.05
C VAL A 144 -8.42 -12.94 -9.63
N ASN A 145 -8.51 -12.55 -10.92
CA ASN A 145 -7.48 -11.72 -11.55
C ASN A 145 -7.41 -10.31 -10.92
N TYR A 146 -8.55 -9.72 -10.55
CA TYR A 146 -8.56 -8.45 -9.81
C TYR A 146 -8.00 -8.62 -8.39
N GLY A 147 -8.36 -9.69 -7.67
CA GLY A 147 -7.81 -10.00 -6.36
C GLY A 147 -6.27 -10.13 -6.39
N GLN A 148 -5.72 -10.78 -7.42
CA GLN A 148 -4.26 -10.85 -7.61
C GLN A 148 -3.62 -9.48 -7.84
N LEU A 149 -4.31 -8.52 -8.49
CA LEU A 149 -3.81 -7.16 -8.59
C LEU A 149 -3.80 -6.49 -7.22
N GLU A 150 -4.89 -6.59 -6.46
CA GLU A 150 -5.00 -6.04 -5.10
C GLU A 150 -3.87 -6.58 -4.19
N ASP A 151 -3.60 -7.88 -4.23
CA ASP A 151 -2.55 -8.54 -3.45
C ASP A 151 -1.17 -7.93 -3.68
N THR A 152 -0.86 -7.51 -4.91
CA THR A 152 0.44 -6.87 -5.20
C THR A 152 0.59 -5.51 -4.51
N PHE A 153 -0.49 -4.71 -4.43
CA PHE A 153 -0.47 -3.44 -3.72
C PHE A 153 -0.49 -3.64 -2.20
N LEU A 154 -1.21 -4.66 -1.71
CA LEU A 154 -1.18 -5.04 -0.29
C LEU A 154 0.22 -5.51 0.15
N ALA A 155 0.93 -6.24 -0.70
CA ALA A 155 2.30 -6.67 -0.42
C ALA A 155 3.28 -5.49 -0.25
N VAL A 156 3.03 -4.36 -0.93
CA VAL A 156 3.79 -3.12 -0.70
C VAL A 156 3.52 -2.59 0.71
N ASN A 157 2.27 -2.58 1.16
CA ASN A 157 1.90 -2.10 2.50
C ASN A 157 2.49 -2.98 3.60
N THR A 158 2.49 -4.30 3.43
CA THR A 158 3.18 -5.23 4.34
C THR A 158 4.68 -4.95 4.39
N SER A 159 5.32 -4.80 3.22
CA SER A 159 6.75 -4.49 3.14
C SER A 159 7.10 -3.14 3.79
N ILE A 160 6.21 -2.15 3.64
CA ILE A 160 6.32 -0.85 4.30
C ILE A 160 6.23 -1.01 5.82
N ALA A 161 5.24 -1.74 6.32
CA ALA A 161 5.05 -1.95 7.75
C ALA A 161 6.27 -2.61 8.43
N ASP A 162 6.96 -3.50 7.71
CA ASP A 162 8.19 -4.14 8.19
C ASP A 162 9.44 -3.26 8.07
N ALA A 163 9.43 -2.25 7.19
CA ALA A 163 10.52 -1.29 7.03
C ALA A 163 10.45 -0.10 8.02
N VAL A 164 9.32 0.11 8.69
CA VAL A 164 9.13 1.20 9.65
C VAL A 164 9.78 0.85 11.00
N SER A 165 10.63 1.75 11.48
CA SER A 165 11.34 1.60 12.76
C SER A 165 10.53 2.05 13.98
N ASP A 166 9.51 2.88 13.77
CA ASP A 166 8.61 3.33 14.84
C ASP A 166 7.60 2.22 15.16
N PRO A 167 7.58 1.68 16.40
CA PRO A 167 6.71 0.56 16.74
C PRO A 167 5.21 0.87 16.63
N GLN A 168 4.79 2.10 16.94
CA GLN A 168 3.40 2.50 16.88
C GLN A 168 2.95 2.65 15.42
N ALA A 169 3.74 3.34 14.60
CA ALA A 169 3.44 3.47 13.18
C ALA A 169 3.46 2.12 12.47
N ALA A 170 4.38 1.22 12.82
CA ALA A 170 4.40 -0.14 12.28
C ALA A 170 3.16 -0.94 12.70
N ALA A 171 2.67 -0.80 13.94
CA ALA A 171 1.44 -1.45 14.41
C ALA A 171 0.21 -0.93 13.65
N ASP A 172 0.09 0.39 13.47
CA ASP A 172 -1.01 1.01 12.73
C ASP A 172 -1.01 0.57 11.26
N LEU A 173 0.17 0.51 10.62
CA LEU A 173 0.31 0.04 9.23
C LEU A 173 -0.03 -1.45 9.08
N ARG A 174 0.34 -2.30 10.04
CA ARG A 174 -0.06 -3.72 10.04
C ARG A 174 -1.57 -3.87 10.22
N GLY A 175 -2.17 -3.09 11.12
CA GLY A 175 -3.62 -3.06 11.29
C GLY A 175 -4.35 -2.59 10.03
N GLY A 176 -3.84 -1.55 9.38
CA GLY A 176 -4.36 -1.07 8.09
C GLY A 176 -4.23 -2.11 6.97
N ALA A 177 -3.10 -2.81 6.89
CA ALA A 177 -2.89 -3.89 5.92
C ALA A 177 -3.86 -5.06 6.17
N ALA A 178 -4.04 -5.48 7.42
CA ALA A 178 -5.00 -6.53 7.78
C ALA A 178 -6.45 -6.14 7.42
N LEU A 179 -6.84 -4.88 7.72
CA LEU A 179 -8.15 -4.36 7.32
C LEU A 179 -8.32 -4.33 5.80
N ALA A 180 -7.28 -3.98 5.05
CA ALA A 180 -7.33 -3.94 3.59
C ALA A 180 -7.44 -5.36 2.98
N THR A 181 -6.75 -6.34 3.55
CA THR A 181 -6.91 -7.77 3.20
C THR A 181 -8.32 -8.27 3.50
N TYR A 182 -8.86 -7.93 4.68
CA TYR A 182 -10.25 -8.24 5.03
C TYR A 182 -11.25 -7.62 4.03
N LYS A 183 -11.06 -6.34 3.68
CA LYS A 183 -11.89 -5.65 2.68
C LYS A 183 -11.79 -6.30 1.30
N SER A 184 -10.61 -6.77 0.91
CA SER A 184 -10.40 -7.48 -0.36
C SER A 184 -11.18 -8.80 -0.44
N SER A 185 -11.23 -9.55 0.66
CA SER A 185 -12.10 -10.73 0.74
C SER A 185 -13.58 -10.37 0.53
N ILE A 186 -14.07 -9.34 1.22
CA ILE A 186 -15.46 -8.89 1.06
C ILE A 186 -15.73 -8.42 -0.37
N ALA A 187 -14.80 -7.66 -0.97
CA ALA A 187 -14.94 -7.19 -2.35
C ALA A 187 -14.96 -8.35 -3.36
N THR A 188 -14.16 -9.39 -3.13
CA THR A 188 -14.18 -10.63 -3.91
C THR A 188 -15.57 -11.28 -3.85
N GLN A 189 -16.13 -11.45 -2.64
CA GLN A 189 -17.47 -11.98 -2.47
C GLN A 189 -18.53 -11.09 -3.17
N ALA A 190 -18.45 -9.77 -2.99
CA ALA A 190 -19.37 -8.82 -3.59
C ALA A 190 -19.33 -8.86 -5.12
N ALA A 191 -18.14 -8.95 -5.72
CA ALA A 191 -17.99 -9.02 -7.17
C ALA A 191 -18.58 -10.32 -7.75
N LEU A 192 -18.34 -11.46 -7.10
CA LEU A 192 -18.93 -12.74 -7.51
C LEU A 192 -20.46 -12.71 -7.42
N LEU A 193 -21.00 -12.20 -6.31
CA LEU A 193 -22.44 -12.10 -6.12
C LEU A 193 -23.09 -11.12 -7.10
N ALA A 194 -22.51 -9.94 -7.27
CA ALA A 194 -23.03 -8.92 -8.19
C ALA A 194 -23.03 -9.43 -9.65
N GLY A 195 -21.97 -10.12 -10.06
CA GLY A 195 -21.92 -10.78 -11.36
C GLY A 195 -22.90 -11.93 -11.50
N GLY A 196 -22.97 -12.82 -10.50
CA GLY A 196 -23.86 -13.99 -10.52
C GLY A 196 -25.35 -13.63 -10.52
N VAL A 197 -25.74 -12.55 -9.84
CA VAL A 197 -27.13 -12.04 -9.87
C VAL A 197 -27.52 -11.61 -11.27
N GLU A 198 -26.63 -10.97 -12.01
CA GLU A 198 -26.89 -10.55 -13.40
C GLU A 198 -27.00 -11.74 -14.36
N VAL A 199 -26.21 -12.79 -14.14
CA VAL A 199 -26.31 -14.04 -14.92
C VAL A 199 -27.56 -14.84 -14.53
N GLY A 200 -28.04 -14.70 -13.29
CA GLY A 200 -29.13 -15.47 -12.70
C GLY A 200 -28.67 -16.80 -12.06
N GLU A 201 -27.37 -17.07 -12.04
CA GLU A 201 -26.76 -18.24 -11.40
C GLU A 201 -25.32 -17.95 -10.95
N LEU A 202 -24.84 -18.71 -9.96
CA LEU A 202 -23.43 -18.75 -9.59
C LEU A 202 -22.80 -20.02 -10.18
N ALA A 203 -21.73 -19.86 -10.96
CA ALA A 203 -20.97 -20.99 -11.48
C ALA A 203 -20.39 -21.84 -10.32
N PRO A 204 -20.23 -23.17 -10.46
CA PRO A 204 -19.72 -24.02 -9.38
C PRO A 204 -18.38 -23.55 -8.81
N ARG A 205 -17.44 -23.11 -9.66
CA ARG A 205 -16.16 -22.53 -9.20
C ARG A 205 -16.31 -21.20 -8.46
N ALA A 206 -17.32 -20.41 -8.77
CA ALA A 206 -17.58 -19.17 -8.05
C ALA A 206 -17.98 -19.46 -6.59
N PHE A 207 -18.60 -20.61 -6.33
CA PHE A 207 -18.90 -21.06 -4.96
C PHE A 207 -17.61 -21.39 -4.18
N ASP A 208 -16.67 -22.12 -4.79
CA ASP A 208 -15.37 -22.42 -4.18
C ASP A 208 -14.58 -21.15 -3.83
N VAL A 209 -14.59 -20.16 -4.75
CA VAL A 209 -13.93 -18.86 -4.51
C VAL A 209 -14.63 -18.08 -3.41
N LEU A 210 -15.96 -18.14 -3.33
CA LEU A 210 -16.75 -17.48 -2.29
C LEU A 210 -16.50 -18.11 -0.91
N GLU A 211 -16.46 -19.44 -0.80
CA GLU A 211 -16.06 -20.13 0.44
C GLU A 211 -14.62 -19.81 0.84
N GLY A 212 -13.70 -19.77 -0.13
CA GLY A 212 -12.31 -19.38 0.09
C GLY A 212 -12.19 -17.96 0.66
N ALA A 213 -12.92 -17.00 0.07
CA ALA A 213 -12.96 -15.63 0.55
C ALA A 213 -13.58 -15.55 1.96
N ALA A 214 -14.72 -16.19 2.20
CA ALA A 214 -15.36 -16.22 3.53
C ALA A 214 -14.46 -16.86 4.60
N SER A 215 -13.68 -17.88 4.23
CA SER A 215 -12.69 -18.49 5.13
C SER A 215 -11.53 -17.54 5.44
N ALA A 216 -11.04 -16.82 4.42
CA ALA A 216 -10.00 -15.81 4.60
C ALA A 216 -10.48 -14.64 5.48
N GLU A 217 -11.75 -14.26 5.36
CA GLU A 217 -12.39 -13.26 6.22
C GLU A 217 -12.37 -13.68 7.70
N GLN A 218 -12.77 -14.92 8.00
CA GLN A 218 -12.77 -15.46 9.36
C GLN A 218 -11.38 -15.54 10.00
N GLN A 219 -10.32 -15.67 9.21
CA GLN A 219 -8.95 -15.71 9.71
C GLN A 219 -8.41 -14.34 10.12
N GLN A 220 -9.10 -13.25 9.75
CA GLN A 220 -8.71 -11.87 10.09
C GLN A 220 -9.46 -11.31 11.30
N LEU A 221 -10.45 -12.06 11.85
CA LEU A 221 -11.22 -11.74 13.06
C LEU A 221 -10.61 -12.39 14.30
#